data_AF-A0A9P8BFY2-F1
#
_entry.id   AF-A0A9P8BFY2-F1
#
_cell.length_a   1.000
_cell.length_b   1.000
_cell.length_c   1.000
_cell.angle_alpha   90.00
_cell.angle_beta   90.00
_cell.angle_gamma   90.00
#
_symmetry.space_group_name_H-M   'P 1'
#
loop_
_entity.id
_entity.type
_entity.pdbx_description
1 polymer ?
#
loop_
_entity_poly.entity_id
_entity_poly.type
_entity_poly.pdbx_seq_one_letter_code
_entity_poly.pdbx_strand_id
1 'polypeptide(L)'
;MSDETEKSRILIIGKANAGKTSILRKICGGTDVPIIRDANGNHITDLGTLDPTLTRGRHDIEYEIIYPSSPGFAFHDSRGIESGSMDEMDKVAEFLSRRSRAPLKDRVHTAWSIQPHVPSNSAVLVDRSSRFSQGLFPA
;
A
#
# COMPACT_ATOMS: atom_id res chain seq x y z
N MET A 1 -4.93 4.67 28.92
CA MET A 1 -5.73 3.59 28.30
C MET A 1 -5.98 4.02 26.87
N SER A 2 -5.03 3.79 25.96
CA SER A 2 -5.15 4.19 24.57
C SER A 2 -6.00 3.17 23.83
N ASP A 3 -7.16 3.61 23.36
CA ASP A 3 -8.05 2.89 22.46
C ASP A 3 -7.35 2.73 21.10
N GLU A 4 -6.45 1.75 20.99
CA GLU A 4 -6.02 1.28 19.67
C GLU A 4 -7.15 0.43 19.11
N THR A 5 -8.10 1.12 18.50
CA THR A 5 -9.12 0.49 17.67
C THR A 5 -8.43 -0.38 16.62
N GLU A 6 -8.92 -1.62 16.48
CA GLU A 6 -8.50 -2.57 15.45
C GLU A 6 -8.62 -1.90 14.07
N LYS A 7 -7.49 -1.73 13.37
CA LYS A 7 -7.46 -1.06 12.06
C LYS A 7 -7.53 -2.09 10.93
N SER A 8 -8.36 -1.80 9.94
CA SER A 8 -8.35 -2.52 8.67
C SER A 8 -7.13 -2.12 7.85
N ARG A 9 -6.24 -3.09 7.59
CA ARG A 9 -5.01 -2.87 6.83
C ARG A 9 -5.19 -3.16 5.36
N ILE A 10 -4.89 -2.17 4.53
CA ILE A 10 -5.08 -2.22 3.09
C ILE A 10 -3.72 -2.07 2.41
N LEU A 11 -3.33 -3.06 1.62
CA LEU A 11 -2.16 -2.97 0.75
C LEU A 11 -2.56 -2.39 -0.60
N ILE A 12 -1.77 -1.45 -1.12
CA ILE A 12 -1.99 -0.86 -2.45
C ILE A 12 -0.82 -1.21 -3.35
N ILE A 13 -1.13 -1.86 -4.46
CA ILE A 13 -0.18 -2.42 -5.41
C ILE A 13 -0.42 -1.76 -6.77
N GLY A 14 0.64 -1.57 -7.54
CA GLY A 14 0.51 -1.07 -8.91
C GLY A 14 1.84 -0.56 -9.46
N LYS A 15 1.84 -0.32 -10.76
CA LYS A 15 3.04 0.14 -11.49
C LYS A 15 3.60 1.43 -10.91
N ALA A 16 4.90 1.65 -11.12
CA ALA A 16 5.51 2.95 -10.88
C ALA A 16 4.70 4.06 -11.56
N ASN A 17 4.47 5.15 -10.83
CA ASN A 17 3.69 6.30 -11.29
C ASN A 17 2.23 6.02 -11.70
N ALA A 18 1.64 4.88 -11.31
CA ALA A 18 0.22 4.57 -11.53
C ALA A 18 -0.74 5.47 -10.72
N GLY A 19 -0.22 6.32 -9.83
CA GLY A 19 -1.01 7.24 -9.02
C GLY A 19 -1.52 6.66 -7.70
N LYS A 20 -0.88 5.61 -7.16
CA LYS A 20 -1.27 4.93 -5.90
C LYS A 20 -1.43 5.89 -4.73
N THR A 21 -0.36 6.62 -4.38
CA THR A 21 -0.38 7.64 -3.32
C THR A 21 -1.38 8.77 -3.60
N SER A 22 -1.59 9.11 -4.88
CA SER A 22 -2.58 10.12 -5.27
C SER A 22 -4.02 9.65 -5.07
N ILE A 23 -4.32 8.37 -5.33
CA ILE A 23 -5.65 7.81 -5.09
C ILE A 23 -5.93 7.69 -3.60
N LEU A 24 -4.94 7.28 -2.81
CA LEU A 24 -4.99 7.23 -1.35
C LEU A 24 -5.43 8.57 -0.76
N ARG A 25 -4.71 9.63 -1.13
CA ARG A 25 -5.01 10.98 -0.64
C ARG A 25 -6.43 11.39 -0.98
N LYS A 26 -6.88 11.16 -2.22
CA LYS A 26 -8.23 11.55 -2.65
C LYS A 26 -9.32 10.80 -1.87
N ILE A 27 -9.15 9.50 -1.63
CA ILE A 27 -10.13 8.68 -0.90
C ILE A 27 -10.17 9.07 0.59
N CYS A 28 -9.03 9.49 1.16
CA CYS A 28 -8.90 9.84 2.57
C CYS A 28 -9.06 11.36 2.87
N GLY A 29 -9.79 12.11 2.04
CA GLY A 29 -10.14 13.51 2.32
C GLY A 29 -9.13 14.56 1.86
N GLY A 30 -7.99 14.16 1.27
CA GLY A 30 -7.13 15.01 0.43
C GLY A 30 -6.20 16.01 1.13
N THR A 31 -6.68 16.66 2.19
CA THR A 31 -5.97 17.77 2.88
C THR A 31 -5.19 17.33 4.10
N ASP A 32 -5.47 16.16 4.63
CA ASP A 32 -4.84 15.69 5.85
C ASP A 32 -3.38 15.29 5.64
N VAL A 33 -2.55 15.69 6.60
CA VAL A 33 -1.18 15.19 6.73
C VAL A 33 -1.26 13.76 7.28
N PRO A 34 -0.79 12.74 6.55
CA PRO A 34 -0.81 11.38 7.04
C PRO A 34 0.18 11.22 8.20
N ILE A 35 -0.18 10.37 9.16
CA ILE A 35 0.71 9.85 10.18
C ILE A 35 1.35 8.59 9.60
N ILE A 36 2.68 8.53 9.61
CA ILE A 36 3.43 7.39 9.11
C ILE A 36 4.09 6.68 10.29
N ARG A 37 3.86 5.37 10.39
CA ARG A 37 4.50 4.50 11.38
C ARG A 37 5.37 3.46 10.71
N ASP A 38 6.51 3.16 11.32
CA ASP A 38 7.35 2.04 10.89
C ASP A 38 6.76 0.68 11.31
N ALA A 39 7.45 -0.41 10.96
CA ALA A 39 7.05 -1.78 11.32
C ALA A 39 6.96 -2.02 12.85
N ASN A 40 7.63 -1.20 13.65
CA ASN A 40 7.63 -1.28 15.11
C ASN A 40 6.59 -0.35 15.75
N GLY A 41 5.83 0.41 14.94
CA GLY A 41 4.83 1.38 15.39
C GLY A 41 5.41 2.75 15.75
N ASN A 42 6.71 3.00 15.53
CA ASN A 42 7.32 4.29 15.80
C ASN A 42 6.86 5.32 14.76
N HIS A 43 6.60 6.55 15.20
CA HIS A 43 6.27 7.64 14.30
C HIS A 43 7.52 8.04 13.52
N ILE A 44 7.39 8.11 12.20
CA ILE A 44 8.46 8.60 11.33
C ILE A 44 8.30 10.12 11.24
N THR A 45 9.01 10.84 12.11
CA THR A 45 8.90 12.29 12.33
C THR A 45 9.41 13.17 11.18
N ASP A 46 10.00 12.59 10.13
CA ASP A 46 10.60 13.31 8.99
C ASP A 46 9.66 13.54 7.79
N LEU A 47 8.38 13.18 7.87
CA LEU A 47 7.44 13.28 6.73
C LEU A 47 6.35 14.36 6.88
N GLY A 48 6.18 14.94 8.06
CA GLY A 48 5.09 15.90 8.32
C GLY A 48 5.23 17.28 7.65
N THR A 49 6.43 17.62 7.18
CA THR A 49 6.77 18.96 6.65
C THR A 49 7.23 18.96 5.19
N LEU A 50 7.37 17.80 4.57
CA LEU A 50 7.88 17.69 3.20
C LEU A 50 6.76 17.30 2.25
N ASP A 51 6.65 18.09 1.18
CA ASP A 51 5.78 17.88 0.04
C ASP A 51 5.60 16.38 -0.27
N PRO A 52 4.37 15.85 -0.33
CA PRO A 52 4.10 14.45 -0.65
C PRO A 52 4.56 14.00 -2.05
N THR A 53 5.06 14.91 -2.88
CA THR A 53 5.81 14.56 -4.09
C THR A 53 7.26 14.15 -3.80
N LEU A 54 7.87 14.65 -2.72
CA LEU A 54 9.19 14.25 -2.22
C LEU A 54 9.15 12.91 -1.48
N THR A 55 7.99 12.53 -0.94
CA THR A 55 7.80 11.23 -0.26
C THR A 55 7.63 10.06 -1.24
N ARG A 56 7.41 10.35 -2.54
CA ARG A 56 7.28 9.36 -3.64
C ARG A 56 8.45 8.37 -3.76
N GLY A 57 9.61 8.70 -3.19
CA GLY A 57 10.80 7.84 -3.15
C GLY A 57 11.08 7.14 -1.81
N ARG A 58 10.28 7.38 -0.76
CA ARG A 58 10.48 6.82 0.61
C ARG A 58 9.39 5.83 1.02
N HIS A 59 8.53 5.40 0.10
CA HIS A 59 7.47 4.44 0.38
C HIS A 59 8.07 3.04 0.62
N ASP A 60 8.06 2.64 1.89
CA ASP A 60 8.33 1.27 2.32
C ASP A 60 6.99 0.56 2.54
N ILE A 61 6.86 -0.66 2.02
CA ILE A 61 5.65 -1.48 2.16
C ILE A 61 5.38 -1.84 3.63
N GLU A 62 6.41 -1.82 4.49
CA GLU A 62 6.26 -2.04 5.91
C GLU A 62 5.57 -0.91 6.65
N TYR A 63 5.62 0.30 6.10
CA TYR A 63 5.11 1.48 6.79
C TYR A 63 3.59 1.51 6.75
N GLU A 64 3.00 1.91 7.87
CA GLU A 64 1.58 2.19 7.98
C GLU A 64 1.33 3.67 7.75
N ILE A 65 0.53 3.97 6.73
CA ILE A 65 0.05 5.32 6.43
C ILE A 65 -1.36 5.42 7.00
N ILE A 66 -1.55 6.31 7.97
CA ILE A 66 -2.82 6.52 8.66
C ILE A 66 -3.26 7.95 8.42
N TYR A 67 -4.47 8.14 7.90
CA TYR A 67 -5.06 9.46 7.72
C TYR A 67 -5.95 9.78 8.92
N PRO A 68 -5.81 10.95 9.57
CA PRO A 68 -6.70 11.39 10.64
C PRO A 68 -8.19 11.36 10.27
N SER A 69 -8.55 11.70 9.03
CA SER A 69 -9.92 11.56 8.50
C SER A 69 -10.41 10.13 8.33
N SER A 70 -9.56 9.11 8.51
CA SER A 70 -9.88 7.69 8.31
C SER A 70 -9.13 6.81 9.32
N PRO A 71 -9.33 7.00 10.64
CA PRO A 71 -8.47 6.43 11.69
C PRO A 71 -8.61 4.90 11.83
N GLY A 72 -9.69 4.32 11.31
CA GLY A 72 -9.92 2.87 11.27
C GLY A 72 -9.16 2.14 10.16
N PHE A 73 -8.38 2.86 9.34
CA PHE A 73 -7.63 2.29 8.23
C PHE A 73 -6.13 2.55 8.38
N ALA A 74 -5.34 1.53 8.06
CA ALA A 74 -3.90 1.63 7.88
C ALA A 74 -3.55 1.18 6.46
N PHE A 75 -2.85 2.03 5.71
CA PHE A 75 -2.51 1.75 4.32
C PHE A 75 -1.03 1.41 4.19
N HIS A 76 -0.75 0.37 3.43
CA HIS A 76 0.60 0.01 2.99
C HIS A 76 0.71 0.35 1.49
N ASP A 77 1.63 1.23 1.11
CA ASP A 77 1.85 1.62 -0.29
C ASP A 77 3.05 0.85 -0.84
N SER A 78 2.84 -0.05 -1.80
CA SER A 78 3.96 -0.75 -2.43
C SER A 78 4.80 0.25 -3.22
N ARG A 79 6.11 0.03 -3.29
CA ARG A 79 6.91 0.73 -4.30
C ARG A 79 6.38 0.39 -5.70
N GLY A 80 6.57 1.32 -6.62
CA GLY A 80 6.17 1.14 -8.01
C GLY A 80 6.80 -0.08 -8.64
N ILE A 81 5.99 -1.01 -9.15
CA ILE A 81 6.51 -2.13 -9.93
C ILE A 81 6.85 -1.59 -11.32
N GLU A 82 8.13 -1.62 -11.67
CA GLU A 82 8.60 -1.27 -13.01
C GLU A 82 8.46 -2.49 -13.94
N SER A 83 8.27 -2.24 -15.23
CA SER A 83 8.05 -3.30 -16.23
C SER A 83 9.26 -4.24 -16.28
N GLY A 84 9.20 -5.36 -15.55
CA GLY A 84 10.22 -6.41 -15.53
C GLY A 84 10.94 -6.63 -14.20
N SER A 85 10.70 -5.84 -13.15
CA SER A 85 11.32 -6.10 -11.84
C SER A 85 10.55 -7.18 -11.07
N MET A 86 10.97 -8.44 -11.19
CA MET A 86 10.45 -9.53 -10.35
C MET A 86 10.64 -9.22 -8.86
N ASP A 87 11.74 -8.56 -8.50
CA ASP A 87 12.11 -8.15 -7.15
C ASP A 87 11.01 -7.39 -6.38
N GLU A 88 10.24 -6.52 -7.07
CA GLU A 88 9.19 -5.74 -6.41
C GLU A 88 7.93 -6.59 -6.14
N MET A 89 7.61 -7.51 -7.05
CA MET A 89 6.53 -8.47 -6.83
C MET A 89 6.90 -9.49 -5.76
N ASP A 90 8.16 -9.90 -5.69
CA ASP A 90 8.67 -10.80 -4.66
C ASP A 90 8.59 -10.14 -3.27
N LYS A 91 8.96 -8.86 -3.14
CA LYS A 91 8.77 -8.09 -1.90
C LYS A 91 7.31 -8.00 -1.48
N VAL A 92 6.40 -7.78 -2.42
CA VAL A 92 4.95 -7.75 -2.15
C VAL A 92 4.47 -9.13 -1.68
N ALA A 93 4.91 -10.20 -2.35
CA ALA A 93 4.54 -11.57 -1.97
C ALA A 93 5.11 -11.96 -0.60
N GLU A 94 6.36 -11.60 -0.31
CA GLU A 94 7.00 -11.81 0.99
C GLU A 94 6.26 -11.05 2.10
N PHE A 95 5.93 -9.78 1.86
CA PHE A 95 5.14 -8.97 2.78
C PHE A 95 3.80 -9.61 3.12
N LEU A 96 3.01 -10.00 2.10
CA LEU A 96 1.72 -10.66 2.29
C LEU A 96 1.87 -12.00 3.02
N SER A 97 2.90 -12.78 2.65
CA SER A 97 3.23 -14.06 3.28
C SER A 97 3.51 -13.88 4.78
N ARG A 98 4.33 -12.89 5.17
CA ARG A 98 4.58 -12.59 6.59
C ARG A 98 3.33 -12.09 7.31
N ARG A 99 2.61 -11.14 6.70
CA ARG A 99 1.39 -10.55 7.29
C ARG A 99 0.27 -11.58 7.45
N SER A 100 0.19 -12.61 6.60
CA SER A 100 -0.80 -13.69 6.75
C SER A 100 -0.61 -14.55 8.01
N ARG A 101 0.64 -14.64 8.52
CA ARG A 101 1.00 -15.41 9.71
C ARG A 101 1.02 -14.57 10.99
N ALA A 102 0.82 -13.26 10.87
CA ALA A 102 0.82 -12.33 12.00
C ALA A 102 -0.49 -12.45 12.82
N PRO A 103 -0.52 -11.85 14.03
CA PRO A 103 -1.77 -11.63 14.76
C PRO A 103 -2.81 -10.90 13.90
N LEU A 104 -4.10 -11.16 14.14
CA LEU A 104 -5.20 -10.60 13.31
C LEU A 104 -5.08 -9.09 13.11
N LYS A 105 -4.76 -8.36 14.17
CA LYS A 105 -4.56 -6.91 14.14
C LYS A 105 -3.46 -6.44 13.18
N ASP A 106 -2.46 -7.27 12.91
CA ASP A 106 -1.30 -6.93 12.08
C ASP A 106 -1.43 -7.48 10.65
N ARG A 107 -2.49 -8.24 10.35
CA ARG A 107 -2.71 -8.83 9.02
C ARG A 107 -3.17 -7.77 8.02
N VAL A 108 -2.77 -7.96 6.76
CA VAL A 108 -3.41 -7.28 5.63
C VAL A 108 -4.78 -7.90 5.41
N HIS A 109 -5.81 -7.07 5.41
CA HIS A 109 -7.20 -7.49 5.25
C HIS A 109 -7.60 -7.49 3.77
N THR A 110 -7.13 -6.49 3.02
CA THR A 110 -7.48 -6.30 1.61
C THR A 110 -6.26 -5.81 0.83
N ALA A 111 -6.13 -6.23 -0.44
CA ALA A 111 -5.15 -5.70 -1.38
C ALA A 111 -5.86 -5.05 -2.58
N TRP A 112 -5.48 -3.81 -2.91
CA TRP A 112 -6.01 -3.05 -4.05
C TRP A 112 -4.94 -2.96 -5.15
N SER A 113 -5.29 -3.43 -6.35
CA SER A 113 -4.43 -3.32 -7.54
C SER A 113 -4.84 -2.12 -8.39
N ILE A 114 -3.96 -1.12 -8.47
CA ILE A 114 -4.15 0.09 -9.27
C ILE A 114 -3.59 -0.13 -10.67
N GLN A 115 -4.47 -0.05 -11.67
CA GLN A 115 -4.11 -0.12 -13.07
C GLN A 115 -4.41 1.23 -13.73
N PRO A 116 -3.43 1.87 -14.39
CA PRO A 116 -3.70 3.08 -15.14
C PRO A 116 -4.64 2.75 -16.30
N HIS A 117 -5.60 3.63 -16.57
CA HIS A 117 -6.43 3.54 -17.76
C HIS A 117 -5.55 3.81 -18.99
N VAL A 118 -5.29 2.78 -19.79
CA VAL A 118 -4.60 2.91 -21.08
C VAL A 118 -5.67 2.99 -22.16
N PRO A 119 -5.85 4.13 -22.86
CA PRO A 119 -6.80 4.21 -23.96
C PRO A 119 -6.39 3.24 -25.08
N SER A 120 -7.39 2.62 -25.73
CA SER A 120 -7.28 1.42 -26.58
C SER A 120 -6.29 1.48 -27.77
N ASN A 121 -5.65 2.61 -28.04
CA ASN A 121 -4.71 2.78 -29.16
C ASN A 121 -3.23 2.65 -28.76
N SER A 122 -2.91 2.36 -27.50
CA SER A 122 -1.54 2.11 -27.08
C SER A 122 -1.33 0.62 -26.84
N ALA A 123 -0.72 -0.07 -27.81
CA ALA A 123 -0.31 -1.46 -27.66
C ALA A 123 0.67 -1.58 -26.49
N VAL A 124 0.24 -2.24 -25.41
CA VAL A 124 1.12 -2.67 -24.32
C VAL A 124 1.02 -4.19 -24.25
N LEU A 125 2.17 -4.85 -24.40
CA LEU A 125 2.34 -6.27 -24.12
C LEU A 125 1.89 -6.52 -22.68
N VAL A 126 0.70 -7.10 -22.52
CA VAL A 126 0.23 -7.63 -21.25
C VAL A 126 0.89 -8.99 -21.09
N ASP A 127 1.97 -9.05 -20.33
CA ASP A 127 2.44 -10.32 -19.78
C ASP A 127 1.35 -10.84 -18.83
N ARG A 128 0.68 -11.91 -19.27
CA ARG A 128 -0.37 -12.57 -18.50
C ARG A 128 0.29 -13.65 -17.65
N SER A 129 0.71 -13.30 -16.43
CA SER A 129 0.87 -14.27 -15.34
C SER A 129 -0.22 -14.06 -14.29
N SER A 130 -1.46 -14.38 -14.67
CA SER A 130 -2.58 -14.48 -13.74
C SER A 130 -2.46 -15.78 -12.92
N ARG A 131 -2.18 -15.67 -11.62
CA ARG A 131 -2.72 -16.55 -10.57
C ARG A 131 -2.47 -15.94 -9.19
N PHE A 132 -3.45 -15.16 -8.70
CA PHE A 132 -3.53 -14.77 -7.29
C PHE A 132 -5.00 -14.73 -6.87
N SER A 133 -5.65 -15.89 -6.86
CA SER A 133 -7.03 -16.01 -6.35
C SER A 133 -7.39 -17.39 -5.79
N GLN A 134 -6.42 -18.24 -5.48
CA GLN A 134 -6.70 -19.49 -4.77
C GLN A 134 -5.67 -19.69 -3.66
N GLY A 135 -6.00 -19.25 -2.44
CA GLY A 135 -5.25 -19.64 -1.25
C GLY A 135 -5.16 -18.62 -0.11
N LEU A 136 -5.65 -17.38 -0.26
CA LEU A 136 -5.33 -16.33 0.74
C LEU A 136 -6.23 -16.28 1.99
N PHE A 137 -7.27 -17.13 2.09
CA PHE A 137 -8.11 -17.20 3.29
C PHE A 137 -8.45 -18.67 3.58
N PRO A 138 -8.01 -19.27 4.71
CA PRO A 138 -8.70 -20.43 5.24
C PRO A 138 -10.08 -20.02 5.77
N ALA A 139 -11.04 -20.95 5.65
CA ALA A 139 -12.41 -20.82 6.15
C ALA A 139 -12.47 -20.64 7.67
#